data_AF-A0A970X7T5-F1
#
_entry.id   AF-A0A970X7T5-F1
#
_cell.length_a   1.000
_cell.length_b   1.000
_cell.length_c   1.000
_cell.angle_alpha   90.00
_cell.angle_beta   90.00
_cell.angle_gamma   90.00
#
_symmetry.space_group_name_H-M   'P 1'
#
loop_
_entity.id
_entity.type
_entity.pdbx_description
1 polymer ?
#
loop_
_entity_poly.entity_id
_entity_poly.type
_entity_poly.pdbx_seq_one_letter_code
_entity_poly.pdbx_strand_id
1 'polypeptide(L)' 'MARRTIFIPDAVEARARAAAEPGESFSATVTRLIELGAAAAGGPAPPSYIASGEGPEDLGRWAERYLADLGAES' A
#
# COMPACT_ATOMS: atom_id res chain seq x y z
N MET A 1 -9.36 -0.67 10.20
CA MET A 1 -8.61 -0.43 8.94
C MET A 1 -7.20 -0.97 9.13
N ALA A 2 -6.71 -1.82 8.24
CA ALA A 2 -5.36 -2.37 8.36
C ALA A 2 -4.31 -1.28 8.08
N ARG A 3 -3.35 -1.10 8.98
CA ARG A 3 -2.20 -0.22 8.75
C ARG A 3 -1.14 -0.99 7.98
N ARG A 4 -0.68 -0.44 6.86
CA ARG A 4 0.38 -1.03 6.03
C ARG A 4 1.48 0.01 5.83
N THR A 5 2.73 -0.44 5.90
CA THR A 5 3.90 0.37 5.56
C THR A 5 4.29 0.02 4.13
N ILE A 6 4.44 1.02 3.28
CA ILE A 6 4.89 0.86 1.90
C ILE A 6 6.05 1.82 1.65
N PHE A 7 7.01 1.39 0.85
CA PHE A 7 8.02 2.29 0.32
C PHE A 7 7.46 2.97 -0.94
N ILE A 8 7.62 4.29 -1.01
CA ILE A 8 7.35 5.06 -2.22
C ILE A 8 8.59 5.91 -2.56
N PRO A 9 8.97 6.07 -3.84
CA PRO A 9 10.05 6.97 -4.22
C PRO A 9 9.74 8.43 -3.85
N ASP A 10 10.75 9.22 -3.52
CA ASP A 10 10.61 10.64 -3.13
C ASP A 10 9.83 11.47 -4.15
N ALA A 11 10.03 11.20 -5.44
CA ALA A 11 9.29 11.87 -6.51
C ALA A 11 7.78 11.57 -6.47
N VAL A 12 7.39 10.38 -6.01
CA VAL A 12 5.98 9.98 -5.82
C VAL A 12 5.43 10.60 -4.54
N GLU A 13 6.22 10.63 -3.46
CA GLU A 13 5.84 11.32 -2.23
C GLU A 13 5.56 12.81 -2.49
N ALA A 14 6.44 13.50 -3.21
CA ALA A 14 6.27 14.90 -3.56
C ALA A 14 4.96 15.15 -4.33
N ARG A 15 4.61 14.26 -5.26
CA ARG A 15 3.34 14.32 -6.00
C ARG A 15 2.14 14.09 -5.07
N ALA A 16 2.23 13.14 -4.14
CA ALA A 16 1.17 12.91 -3.17
C ALA A 16 0.96 14.14 -2.26
N ARG A 17 2.04 14.78 -1.80
CA ARG A 17 1.96 16.02 -1.01
C ARG A 17 1.32 17.17 -1.78
N ALA A 18 1.67 17.32 -3.07
CA ALA A 18 1.09 18.35 -3.93
C ALA A 18 -0.41 18.13 -4.22
N ALA A 19 -0.90 16.90 -4.09
CA ALA A 19 -2.30 16.53 -4.30
C ALA A 19 -3.16 16.56 -3.03
N ALA A 20 -2.60 17.00 -1.89
CA ALA A 20 -3.30 17.05 -0.62
C ALA A 20 -4.37 18.14 -0.61
N GLU A 21 -5.58 17.79 -0.17
CA GLU A 21 -6.66 18.75 0.01
C GLU A 21 -6.47 19.60 1.30
N PRO A 22 -7.05 20.80 1.40
CA PRO A 22 -6.96 21.62 2.60
C PRO A 22 -7.44 20.87 3.86
N GLY A 23 -6.55 20.74 4.85
CA GLY A 23 -6.83 20.02 6.10
C GLY A 23 -6.72 18.50 6.02
N GLU A 24 -6.36 17.94 4.86
CA GLU A 24 -6.15 16.50 4.68
C GLU A 24 -4.79 16.07 5.27
N SER A 25 -4.79 15.00 6.07
CA SER A 25 -3.53 14.38 6.50
C SER A 25 -2.86 13.66 5.34
N PHE A 26 -1.53 13.59 5.34
CA PHE A 26 -0.79 12.89 4.29
C PHE A 26 -1.24 11.43 4.10
N SER A 27 -1.54 10.70 5.19
CA SER A 27 -2.07 9.33 5.11
C SER A 27 -3.47 9.25 4.47
N ALA A 28 -4.31 10.25 4.67
CA ALA A 28 -5.62 10.33 4.04
C ALA A 28 -5.48 10.59 2.53
N THR A 29 -4.59 11.52 2.14
CA THR A 29 -4.26 11.78 0.74
C THR A 29 -3.76 10.52 0.04
N VAL A 30 -2.80 9.80 0.65
CA VAL A 30 -2.27 8.55 0.09
C VAL A 30 -3.35 7.49 -0.07
N THR A 31 -4.21 7.31 0.94
CA THR A 31 -5.33 6.34 0.89
C THR A 31 -6.28 6.67 -0.27
N ARG A 32 -6.70 7.93 -0.39
CA ARG A 32 -7.58 8.40 -1.46
C ARG A 32 -6.96 8.17 -2.84
N LEU A 33 -5.67 8.47 -3.01
CA LEU A 33 -4.98 8.27 -4.29
C LEU A 33 -4.90 6.79 -4.68
N ILE A 34 -4.68 5.89 -3.71
CA ILE A 34 -4.69 4.44 -3.93
C ILE A 34 -6.09 3.98 -4.37
N GLU A 35 -7.14 4.43 -3.68
CA GLU A 35 -8.52 4.08 -4.00
C GLU A 35 -8.93 4.54 -5.40
N LEU A 36 -8.58 5.78 -5.76
CA LEU A 36 -8.80 6.33 -7.10
C LEU A 36 -8.06 5.53 -8.18
N GLY A 37 -6.80 5.17 -7.92
CA GLY A 37 -6.00 4.34 -8.83
C GLY A 37 -6.59 2.94 -9.02
N ALA A 38 -7.04 2.30 -7.94
CA ALA A 38 -7.67 0.99 -7.99
C ALA A 38 -9.01 1.00 -8.75
N ALA A 39 -9.83 2.05 -8.55
CA ALA A 39 -11.07 2.22 -9.29
C ALA A 39 -10.80 2.42 -10.80
N ALA A 40 -9.82 3.24 -11.15
CA ALA A 40 -9.43 3.49 -12.54
C ALA A 40 -8.85 2.25 -13.24
N ALA A 41 -8.22 1.33 -12.50
CA ALA A 41 -7.68 0.07 -13.03
C ALA A 41 -8.74 -1.01 -13.28
N GLY A 42 -10.03 -0.76 -13.00
CA GLY A 42 -11.12 -1.70 -13.30
C GLY A 42 -11.45 -2.70 -12.18
N GLY A 43 -11.15 -2.39 -10.92
CA GLY A 43 -11.42 -3.25 -9.77
C GLY A 43 -10.15 -3.53 -8.95
N PRO A 44 -10.21 -4.34 -7.88
CA PRO A 44 -9.09 -4.54 -6.96
C PRO A 44 -8.00 -5.38 -7.62
N ALA A 45 -7.32 -4.83 -8.63
CA ALA A 45 -5.99 -5.27 -8.97
C ALA A 45 -5.14 -4.91 -7.74
N PRO A 46 -4.69 -5.90 -6.95
CA PRO A 46 -3.86 -5.61 -5.79
C PRO A 46 -2.66 -4.82 -6.30
N PRO A 47 -2.36 -3.64 -5.71
CA PRO A 47 -1.21 -2.89 -6.14
C PRO A 47 0.01 -3.79 -6.01
N SER A 48 0.84 -3.83 -7.04
CA SER A 48 2.09 -4.58 -7.06
C SER A 48 3.11 -3.87 -6.17
N TYR A 49 2.88 -3.88 -4.86
CA TYR A 49 3.89 -3.41 -3.92
C TYR A 49 5.04 -4.40 -3.91
N ILE A 50 6.23 -3.92 -4.27
CA ILE A 50 7.47 -4.62 -3.97
C ILE A 50 7.72 -4.40 -2.47
N ALA A 51 7.58 -5.44 -1.67
CA ALA A 51 7.97 -5.39 -0.28
C ALA A 51 9.49 -5.16 -0.21
N SER A 52 9.93 -4.02 0.33
CA SER A 52 11.34 -3.80 0.64
C SER A 52 11.67 -4.54 1.94
N GLY A 53 12.36 -5.68 1.85
CA GLY A 53 12.87 -6.44 2.99
C GLY A 53 13.58 -7.72 2.57
N GLU A 54 14.42 -8.28 3.45
CA GLU A 54 14.92 -9.66 3.34
C GLU A 54 13.73 -10.61 3.56
N GLY A 55 13.00 -10.88 2.49
CA GLY A 55 11.84 -11.76 2.51
C GLY A 55 11.73 -12.49 1.19
N PRO A 56 10.87 -13.53 1.11
CA PRO A 56 10.61 -14.21 -0.13
C PRO A 56 10.27 -13.23 -1.26
N GLU A 57 10.74 -13.52 -2.49
CA GLU A 57 10.48 -12.67 -3.67
C GLU A 57 8.98 -12.42 -3.92
N ASP A 58 8.14 -13.27 -3.34
CA ASP A 58 6.69 -13.25 -3.46
C ASP A 58 5.96 -12.66 -2.23
N LEU A 59 6.69 -12.10 -1.26
CA LEU A 59 6.15 -11.58 0.00
C LEU A 59 5.05 -10.54 -0.24
N GLY A 60 5.23 -9.64 -1.22
CA GLY A 60 4.19 -8.67 -1.59
C GLY A 60 2.90 -9.30 -2.12
N ARG A 61 2.99 -10.47 -2.78
CA ARG A 61 1.84 -11.20 -3.35
C ARG A 61 1.13 -12.06 -2.30
N TRP A 62 1.86 -12.62 -1.34
CA TRP A 62 1.34 -13.60 -0.38
C TRP A 62 1.31 -13.13 1.07
N ALA A 63 1.49 -11.83 1.32
CA ALA A 63 1.55 -11.25 2.66
C ALA A 63 0.40 -11.71 3.59
N GLU A 64 -0.84 -11.75 3.09
CA GLU A 64 -2.00 -12.17 3.89
C GLU A 64 -1.95 -13.64 4.30
N ARG A 65 -1.44 -14.51 3.41
CA ARG A 65 -1.25 -15.93 3.70
C ARG A 65 -0.16 -16.14 4.74
N TYR A 66 1.01 -15.51 4.57
CA TYR A 66 2.10 -15.62 5.53
C TYR A 66 1.71 -15.12 6.93
N LEU A 67 0.90 -14.05 7.01
CA LEU A 67 0.34 -13.57 8.28
C LEU A 67 -0.66 -14.54 8.92
N ALA A 68 -1.48 -15.22 8.10
CA ALA A 68 -2.43 -16.22 8.58
C ALA A 68 -1.71 -17.47 9.11
N ASP A 69 -0.67 -17.93 8.41
CA ASP A 69 0.12 -19.09 8.82
C ASP A 69 0.84 -18.81 10.16
N LEU A 70 1.39 -17.60 10.35
CA LEU A 70 1.99 -17.15 11.61
C LEU A 70 1.00 -17.07 12.80
N GLY A 71 -0.27 -16.82 12.52
CA GLY A 71 -1.34 -16.78 13.53
C GLY A 71 -1.95 -18.14 13.84
N ALA A 72 -1.71 -19.15 13.00
CA ALA A 72 -2.17 -20.53 13.20
C ALA A 72 -1.18 -21.37 14.03
N GLU A 73 0.07 -20.93 14.15
CA GLU A 73 1.05 -21.44 15.10
C GLU A 73 0.86 -20.74 16.47
N SER A 74 -0.22 -21.08 17.20
CA SER A 74 -0.43 -20.69 18.60
C SER A 74 -1.29 -21.70 19.36
#